data_AF-A0A1G6RIG0-F1
#
_entry.id   AF-A0A1G6RIG0-F1
#
_cell.length_a   1.000
_cell.length_b   1.000
_cell.length_c   1.000
_cell.angle_alpha   90.00
_cell.angle_beta   90.00
_cell.angle_gamma   90.00
#
_symmetry.space_group_name_H-M   'P 1'
#
loop_
_entity.id
_entity.type
_entity.pdbx_description
1 polymer ?
#
loop_
_entity_poly.entity_id
_entity_poly.type
_entity_poly.pdbx_seq_one_letter_code
_entity_poly.pdbx_strand_id
1 'polypeptide(L)'
;MTRRTWIPLSVALGLALVALLSWGAHAVYVREIRGVPLIDEWQCSDGEVPVTYPEGGAECLREGVELPAGATLDPLGNRPFSCDQRWGWTVVVKGEDEDCLRDGRPLPEGWRVR
;
A
#
# COMPACT_ATOMS: atom_id res chain seq x y z
N MET A 1 24.46 -47.47 7.49
CA MET A 1 23.28 -46.60 7.71
C MET A 1 22.13 -47.11 6.87
N THR A 2 21.07 -47.56 7.52
CA THR A 2 19.97 -48.36 6.97
C THR A 2 19.07 -47.52 6.06
N ARG A 3 18.67 -48.06 4.89
CA ARG A 3 17.78 -47.42 3.90
C ARG A 3 16.47 -46.85 4.49
N ARG A 4 16.10 -47.26 5.71
CA ARG A 4 14.92 -46.79 6.47
C ARG A 4 14.94 -45.31 6.86
N THR A 5 16.12 -44.69 7.06
CA THR A 5 16.18 -43.26 7.47
C THR A 5 16.15 -42.29 6.30
N TRP A 6 16.40 -42.77 5.08
CA TRP A 6 16.47 -41.92 3.88
C TRP A 6 15.09 -41.50 3.39
N ILE A 7 14.10 -42.40 3.49
CA ILE A 7 12.72 -42.13 3.07
C ILE A 7 12.09 -40.96 3.87
N PRO A 8 12.07 -40.96 5.22
CA PRO A 8 11.49 -39.84 5.97
C PRO A 8 12.27 -38.54 5.77
N LEU A 9 13.59 -38.60 5.59
CA LEU A 9 14.41 -37.42 5.31
C LEU A 9 14.08 -36.80 3.95
N SER A 10 13.94 -37.62 2.90
CA SER A 10 13.55 -37.15 1.56
C SER A 10 12.14 -36.56 1.55
N VAL A 11 11.20 -37.16 2.29
CA VAL A 11 9.84 -36.62 2.42
C VAL A 11 9.85 -35.28 3.16
N ALA A 12 10.58 -35.17 4.27
CA ALA A 12 10.71 -33.92 5.01
C ALA A 12 11.33 -32.81 4.17
N LEU A 13 12.38 -33.13 3.40
CA LEU A 13 13.04 -32.17 2.50
C LEU A 13 12.09 -31.72 1.37
N GLY A 14 11.32 -32.65 0.80
CA GLY A 14 10.31 -32.34 -0.22
C GLY A 14 9.23 -31.42 0.32
N LEU A 15 8.70 -31.69 1.51
CA LEU A 15 7.70 -30.83 2.16
C LEU A 15 8.26 -29.44 2.48
N ALA A 16 9.49 -29.36 2.98
CA ALA A 16 10.16 -28.09 3.24
C ALA A 16 10.33 -27.27 1.95
N LEU A 17 10.71 -27.91 0.84
CA LEU A 17 10.84 -27.25 -0.45
C LEU A 17 9.50 -26.74 -0.97
N VAL A 18 8.43 -27.54 -0.87
CA VAL A 18 7.07 -27.11 -1.27
C VAL A 18 6.60 -25.93 -0.43
N ALA A 19 6.84 -25.95 0.89
CA ALA A 19 6.50 -24.84 1.78
C ALA A 19 7.25 -23.56 1.40
N LEU A 20 8.56 -23.66 1.14
CA LEU A 20 9.40 -22.54 0.70
C LEU A 20 8.94 -21.94 -0.63
N LEU A 21 8.63 -22.79 -1.61
CA LEU A 21 8.13 -22.33 -2.91
C LEU A 21 6.74 -21.70 -2.79
N SER A 22 5.87 -22.26 -1.96
CA SER A 22 4.52 -21.71 -1.72
C SER A 22 4.59 -20.35 -1.03
N TRP A 23 5.49 -20.21 -0.05
CA TRP A 23 5.75 -18.92 0.61
C TRP A 23 6.32 -17.89 -0.37
N GLY A 24 7.29 -18.28 -1.19
CA GLY A 24 7.85 -17.42 -2.23
C GLY A 24 6.80 -16.95 -3.24
N ALA A 25 5.96 -17.87 -3.72
CA ALA A 25 4.86 -17.54 -4.61
C ALA A 25 3.82 -16.62 -3.95
N HIS A 26 3.52 -16.83 -2.67
CA HIS A 26 2.64 -15.95 -1.92
C HIS A 26 3.24 -14.55 -1.74
N ALA A 27 4.53 -14.44 -1.42
CA ALA A 27 5.23 -13.17 -1.29
C ALA A 27 5.23 -12.39 -2.63
N VAL A 28 5.48 -13.08 -3.75
CA VAL A 28 5.39 -12.49 -5.09
C VAL A 28 3.95 -12.08 -5.41
N TYR A 29 2.96 -12.91 -5.11
CA TYR A 29 1.55 -12.58 -5.33
C TYR A 29 1.10 -11.37 -4.49
N VAL A 30 1.49 -11.32 -3.22
CA VAL A 30 1.18 -10.21 -2.31
C VAL A 30 1.83 -8.91 -2.77
N ARG A 31 3.09 -8.98 -3.21
CA ARG A 31 3.85 -7.82 -3.69
C ARG A 31 3.38 -7.34 -5.07
N GLU A 32 3.33 -8.24 -6.04
CA GLU A 32 3.15 -7.91 -7.46
C GLU A 32 1.67 -7.84 -7.87
N ILE A 33 0.79 -8.63 -7.24
CA ILE A 33 -0.62 -8.73 -7.67
C ILE A 33 -1.56 -7.95 -6.75
N ARG A 34 -1.30 -7.94 -5.44
CA ARG A 34 -2.17 -7.23 -4.49
C ARG A 34 -1.67 -5.86 -4.07
N GLY A 35 -0.42 -5.51 -4.39
CA GLY A 35 0.16 -4.23 -3.96
C GLY A 35 -0.02 -4.00 -2.46
N VAL A 36 0.13 -5.03 -1.63
CA VAL A 36 -0.19 -4.95 -0.19
C VAL A 36 0.71 -3.91 0.49
N PRO A 37 0.17 -3.09 1.41
CA PRO A 37 0.96 -2.12 2.15
C PRO A 37 1.94 -2.83 3.06
N LEU A 38 3.22 -2.62 2.82
CA LEU A 38 4.21 -2.93 3.84
C LEU A 38 4.43 -1.70 4.75
N ILE A 39 4.16 -0.49 4.24
CA ILE A 39 4.29 0.79 4.96
C ILE A 39 3.25 1.79 4.39
N ASP A 40 2.53 2.45 5.29
CA ASP A 40 1.58 3.57 5.11
C ASP A 40 0.38 3.40 4.16
N GLU A 41 -0.39 2.32 4.34
CA GLU A 41 -1.84 2.39 4.08
C GLU A 41 -2.57 2.58 5.40
N TRP A 42 -2.89 3.81 5.71
CA TRP A 42 -4.10 4.08 6.47
C TRP A 42 -5.22 4.26 5.44
N GLN A 43 -6.40 3.72 5.70
CA GLN A 43 -7.60 3.98 4.90
C GLN A 43 -8.65 4.54 5.85
N CYS A 44 -9.18 5.71 5.52
CA CYS A 44 -10.30 6.33 6.20
C CYS A 44 -11.54 5.47 5.96
N SER A 45 -12.31 5.31 7.03
CA SER A 45 -13.57 4.59 6.99
C SER A 45 -14.58 5.36 6.15
N ASP A 46 -15.65 4.69 5.71
CA ASP A 46 -16.75 5.37 5.05
C ASP A 46 -17.29 6.52 5.92
N GLY A 47 -17.33 7.73 5.36
CA GLY A 47 -17.71 8.95 6.08
C GLY A 47 -16.57 9.63 6.83
N GLU A 48 -15.31 9.29 6.54
CA GLU A 48 -14.11 10.00 7.02
C GLU A 48 -13.30 10.58 5.84
N VAL A 49 -12.68 11.74 6.08
CA VAL A 49 -11.77 12.43 5.17
C VAL A 49 -10.36 12.47 5.76
N PRO A 50 -9.33 12.23 4.95
CA PRO A 50 -7.96 12.35 5.37
C PRO A 50 -7.57 13.83 5.51
N VAL A 51 -6.82 14.14 6.56
CA VAL A 51 -6.27 15.47 6.82
C VAL A 51 -4.78 15.38 7.13
N THR A 52 -4.05 16.46 6.82
CA THR A 52 -2.62 16.60 7.08
C THR A 52 -2.33 17.83 7.92
N TYR A 53 -1.18 17.79 8.62
CA TYR A 53 -0.71 18.86 9.51
C TYR A 53 0.60 19.48 9.01
N PRO A 54 0.81 20.81 9.16
CA PRO A 54 2.00 21.50 8.66
C PRO A 54 3.29 21.10 9.39
N GLU A 55 3.19 20.67 10.65
CA GLU A 55 4.29 20.08 11.43
C GLU A 55 4.61 18.62 11.06
N GLY A 56 3.81 18.02 10.17
CA GLY A 56 3.89 16.63 9.77
C GLY A 56 2.91 15.75 10.54
N GLY A 57 2.37 14.74 9.85
CA GLY A 57 1.36 13.82 10.37
C GLY A 57 0.08 13.86 9.53
N ALA A 58 -0.68 12.77 9.62
CA ALA A 58 -1.96 12.65 8.94
C ALA A 58 -2.95 11.82 9.79
N GLU A 59 -4.25 12.16 9.72
CA GLU A 59 -5.31 11.43 10.41
C GLU A 59 -6.64 11.47 9.66
N CYS A 60 -7.57 10.58 10.05
CA CYS A 60 -8.90 10.50 9.44
C CYS A 60 -9.87 11.25 10.33
N LEU A 61 -10.55 12.24 9.77
CA LEU A 61 -11.59 12.97 10.48
C LEU A 61 -12.94 12.67 9.85
N ARG A 62 -14.00 12.64 10.66
CA ARG A 62 -15.36 12.44 10.14
C ARG A 62 -15.73 13.56 9.16
N GLU A 63 -16.38 13.23 8.05
CA GLU A 63 -16.86 14.21 7.07
C GLU A 63 -17.73 15.30 7.72
N GLY A 64 -17.47 16.55 7.36
CA GLY A 64 -18.23 17.70 7.82
C GLY A 64 -17.93 18.16 9.24
N VAL A 65 -16.90 17.61 9.91
CA VAL A 65 -16.37 18.21 11.14
C VAL A 65 -15.51 19.43 10.83
N GLU A 66 -15.44 20.34 11.78
CA GLU A 66 -14.51 21.46 11.70
C GLU A 66 -13.07 20.95 11.80
N LEU A 67 -12.20 21.43 10.90
CA LEU A 67 -10.81 21.01 10.89
C LEU A 67 -10.09 21.54 12.14
N PRO A 68 -9.29 20.70 12.82
CA PRO A 68 -8.39 21.15 13.88
C PRO A 68 -7.50 22.30 13.39
N ALA A 69 -7.07 23.16 14.32
CA ALA A 69 -6.22 24.29 13.97
C ALA A 69 -4.94 23.82 13.26
N GLY A 70 -4.72 24.31 12.04
CA GLY A 70 -3.58 23.94 11.20
C GLY A 70 -3.82 22.73 10.29
N ALA A 71 -4.87 21.92 10.52
CA ALA A 71 -5.17 20.79 9.65
C ALA A 71 -5.69 21.26 8.28
N THR A 72 -5.26 20.59 7.21
CA THR A 72 -5.76 20.80 5.85
C THR A 72 -6.35 19.51 5.30
N LEU A 73 -7.45 19.62 4.55
CA LEU A 73 -7.99 18.47 3.82
C LEU A 73 -6.94 17.95 2.86
N ASP A 74 -6.81 16.63 2.82
CA ASP A 74 -5.98 15.97 1.83
C ASP A 74 -6.86 15.46 0.67
N PRO A 75 -6.96 16.20 -0.45
CA PRO A 75 -7.86 15.83 -1.54
C PRO A 75 -7.42 14.57 -2.30
N LEU A 76 -6.15 14.19 -2.17
CA LEU A 76 -5.60 12.98 -2.77
C LEU A 76 -5.73 11.79 -1.81
N GLY A 77 -5.77 12.09 -0.51
CA GLY A 77 -6.11 11.18 0.56
C GLY A 77 -5.17 9.98 0.74
N ASN A 78 -5.72 8.88 1.24
CA ASN A 78 -4.97 7.66 1.52
C ASN A 78 -4.35 7.08 0.27
N ARG A 79 -3.03 7.16 0.18
CA ARG A 79 -2.28 6.81 -1.00
C ARG A 79 -0.94 6.21 -0.60
N PRO A 80 -0.36 5.34 -1.44
CA PRO A 80 0.90 4.71 -1.10
C PRO A 80 2.02 5.74 -1.05
N PHE A 81 3.05 5.44 -0.25
CA PHE A 81 4.29 6.21 -0.24
C PHE A 81 5.00 6.25 -1.61
N SER A 82 4.75 5.25 -2.48
CA SER A 82 5.27 5.22 -3.86
C SER A 82 4.20 4.70 -4.82
N CYS A 83 3.97 5.45 -5.90
CA CYS A 83 2.97 5.12 -6.92
C CYS A 83 3.51 4.10 -7.95
N ASP A 84 4.80 4.20 -8.30
CA ASP A 84 5.46 3.48 -9.40
C ASP A 84 5.42 1.95 -9.25
N GLN A 85 5.23 1.45 -8.03
CA GLN A 85 5.22 0.03 -7.71
C GLN A 85 3.82 -0.50 -7.40
N ARG A 86 2.76 0.27 -7.71
CA ARG A 86 1.39 -0.08 -7.39
C ARG A 86 0.44 0.07 -8.55
N TRP A 87 -0.16 -1.05 -8.93
CA TRP A 87 -1.23 -1.06 -9.92
C TRP A 87 -2.43 -0.25 -9.42
N GLY A 88 -3.03 0.51 -10.33
CA GLY A 88 -4.18 1.34 -10.00
C GLY A 88 -3.83 2.70 -9.43
N TRP A 89 -2.56 3.13 -9.48
CA TRP A 89 -2.11 4.44 -9.04
C TRP A 89 -1.25 5.10 -10.11
N THR A 90 -1.46 6.40 -10.28
CA THR A 90 -0.75 7.27 -11.22
C THR A 90 -0.03 8.36 -10.44
N VAL A 91 1.22 8.63 -10.80
CA VAL A 91 1.98 9.76 -10.24
C VAL A 91 1.37 11.07 -10.75
N VAL A 92 1.07 11.98 -9.82
CA VAL A 92 0.61 13.33 -10.09
C VAL A 92 1.55 14.35 -9.46
N VAL A 93 1.66 15.53 -10.05
CA VAL A 93 2.56 16.59 -9.60
C VAL A 93 1.87 17.94 -9.57
N LYS A 94 2.27 18.81 -8.64
CA LYS A 94 1.84 20.21 -8.53
C LYS A 94 3.00 21.08 -8.05
N GLY A 95 3.59 21.86 -8.96
CA GLY A 95 4.82 22.60 -8.65
C GLY A 95 5.99 21.63 -8.45
N GLU A 96 6.59 21.65 -7.27
CA GLU A 96 7.66 20.72 -6.85
C GLU A 96 7.12 19.50 -6.09
N ASP A 97 5.83 19.49 -5.75
CA ASP A 97 5.21 18.40 -5.01
C ASP A 97 4.86 17.24 -5.93
N GLU A 98 5.13 16.01 -5.48
CA GLU A 98 4.83 14.75 -6.16
C GLU A 98 3.94 13.88 -5.29
N ASP A 99 2.98 13.23 -5.92
CA ASP A 99 1.98 12.47 -5.19
C ASP A 99 1.28 11.36 -5.99
N CYS A 100 0.44 10.55 -5.34
CA CYS A 100 -0.26 9.43 -5.96
C CYS A 100 -1.77 9.66 -6.08
N LEU A 101 -2.32 9.52 -7.30
CA LEU A 101 -3.75 9.52 -7.59
C LEU A 101 -4.21 8.12 -8.00
N ARG A 102 -5.32 7.63 -7.44
CA ARG A 102 -5.90 6.35 -7.86
C ARG A 102 -6.46 6.45 -9.28
N ASP A 103 -6.17 5.46 -10.11
CA ASP A 103 -6.58 5.43 -11.52
C ASP A 103 -8.10 5.60 -11.66
N GLY A 104 -8.51 6.44 -12.62
CA GLY A 104 -9.91 6.74 -12.88
C GLY A 104 -10.56 7.73 -11.92
N ARG A 105 -9.85 8.24 -10.91
CA ARG A 105 -10.33 9.37 -10.08
C ARG A 105 -10.11 10.70 -10.83
N PRO A 106 -10.99 11.68 -10.61
CA PRO A 106 -10.79 13.02 -11.16
C PRO A 106 -9.53 13.65 -10.56
N LEU A 107 -8.76 14.33 -11.41
CA LEU A 107 -7.56 15.04 -11.02
C LEU A 107 -7.94 16.32 -10.26
N PRO A 108 -7.38 16.57 -9.05
CA PRO A 108 -7.67 17.79 -8.32
C PRO A 108 -7.11 19.04 -9.02
N GLU A 109 -7.66 20.21 -8.69
CA GLU A 109 -7.28 21.46 -9.35
C GLU A 109 -5.79 21.81 -9.15
N GLY A 110 -5.13 22.11 -10.27
CA GLY A 110 -3.72 22.46 -10.32
C GLY A 110 -2.74 21.28 -10.30
N TRP A 111 -3.23 20.04 -10.17
CA TRP A 111 -2.41 18.84 -10.34
C TRP A 111 -2.36 18.42 -11.82
N ARG A 112 -1.30 17.72 -12.19
CA ARG A 112 -1.11 17.10 -13.51
C ARG A 112 -0.54 15.69 -13.36
N VAL A 113 -0.86 14.80 -14.30
CA VAL A 113 -0.19 13.49 -14.38
C VAL A 113 1.27 13.72 -14.81
N ARG A 114 2.19 12.98 -14.18
CA ARG A 114 3.62 13.02 -14.51
C ARG A 114 3.92 12.37 -15.86
#